data_AF-A0A330HJH8-F1
#
_entry.id   AF-A0A330HJH8-F1
#
_cell.length_a   1.000
_cell.length_b   1.000
_cell.length_c   1.000
_cell.angle_alpha   90.00
_cell.angle_beta   90.00
_cell.angle_gamma   90.00
#
_symmetry.space_group_name_H-M   'P 1'
#
loop_
_entity.id
_entity.type
_entity.pdbx_description
1 polymer ?
#
loop_
_entity_poly.entity_id
_entity_poly.type
_entity_poly.pdbx_seq_one_letter_code
_entity_poly.pdbx_strand_id
1 'polypeptide(L)'
;MLRQISEDVRVNLKDRLRELRDAIRQSRHDRAGETPRDIIDNLPPFPGRSLLGHAASAVDEALTIAESFVPHSRPLKVDGTTVKSLRAYFPQGNEDRQISGERQFRRDMYYLTRAVLAGLGIENPRVHEASFSAVHAAMRKRHADLLAAATEPAASTDQIAAACSALLVECLNHRPIQLGETTTISGDRAFDIDCLAPVVLACGLATKGETSEPDILEIALLATEVREDRIRQAVGQANAVQELTPVLATLLAHLT
;
A
#
# COMPACT_ATOMS: atom_id res chain seq x y z
N MET A 1 8.10 -12.81 20.60
CA MET A 1 9.37 -12.24 20.07
C MET A 1 9.96 -13.00 18.87
N LEU A 2 10.49 -14.23 18.99
CA LEU A 2 11.13 -14.92 17.84
C LEU A 2 10.19 -15.12 16.62
N ARG A 3 8.91 -15.38 16.87
CA ARG A 3 7.89 -15.48 15.81
C ARG A 3 7.60 -14.16 15.09
N GLN A 4 7.74 -13.03 15.79
CA GLN A 4 7.49 -11.69 15.23
C GLN A 4 8.71 -11.23 14.43
N ILE A 5 9.92 -11.40 14.98
CA ILE A 5 11.17 -11.13 14.26
C ILE A 5 11.27 -11.98 12.99
N SER A 6 10.90 -13.26 13.06
CA SER A 6 10.85 -14.14 11.88
C SER A 6 9.83 -13.67 10.83
N GLU A 7 8.70 -13.11 11.26
CA GLU A 7 7.70 -12.58 10.34
C GLU A 7 8.16 -11.28 9.68
N ASP A 8 8.74 -10.35 10.44
CA ASP A 8 9.25 -9.08 9.91
C ASP A 8 10.35 -9.35 8.88
N VAL A 9 11.24 -10.30 9.18
CA VAL A 9 12.27 -10.76 8.24
C VAL A 9 11.63 -11.38 6.99
N ARG A 10 10.62 -12.23 7.14
CA ARG A 10 9.92 -12.84 6.00
C ARG A 10 9.28 -11.79 5.08
N VAL A 11 8.71 -10.74 5.68
CA VAL A 11 8.01 -9.69 4.94
C VAL A 11 9.00 -8.77 4.23
N ASN A 12 10.07 -8.38 4.91
CA ASN A 12 11.15 -7.64 4.27
C ASN A 12 11.77 -8.45 3.12
N LEU A 13 12.01 -9.74 3.31
CA LEU A 13 12.50 -10.62 2.27
C LEU A 13 11.53 -10.70 1.09
N LYS A 14 10.22 -10.78 1.34
CA LYS A 14 9.19 -10.76 0.29
C LYS A 14 9.24 -9.47 -0.52
N ASP A 15 9.36 -8.33 0.15
CA ASP A 15 9.48 -7.03 -0.52
C ASP A 15 10.76 -6.95 -1.35
N ARG A 16 11.90 -7.41 -0.83
CA ARG A 16 13.17 -7.48 -1.58
C ARG A 16 13.10 -8.39 -2.79
N LEU A 17 12.46 -9.56 -2.67
CA LEU A 17 12.27 -10.47 -3.80
C LEU A 17 11.37 -9.86 -4.88
N ARG A 18 10.33 -9.10 -4.49
CA ARG A 18 9.50 -8.34 -5.43
C ARG A 18 10.31 -7.25 -6.14
N GLU A 19 11.12 -6.48 -5.41
CA GLU A 19 12.01 -5.47 -6.00
C GLU A 19 12.98 -6.07 -7.01
N LEU A 20 13.62 -7.19 -6.68
CA LEU A 20 14.53 -7.90 -7.57
C LEU A 20 13.83 -8.36 -8.85
N ARG A 21 12.63 -8.95 -8.71
CA ARG A 21 11.81 -9.34 -9.86
C ARG A 21 11.45 -8.15 -10.74
N ASP A 22 11.03 -7.04 -10.14
CA ASP A 22 10.64 -5.85 -10.88
C ASP A 22 11.85 -5.22 -11.60
N ALA A 23 13.03 -5.23 -10.99
CA ALA A 23 14.28 -4.82 -11.65
C ALA A 23 14.65 -5.72 -12.84
N ILE A 24 14.47 -7.05 -12.71
CA ILE A 24 14.69 -7.99 -13.82
C ILE A 24 13.70 -7.72 -14.96
N ARG A 25 12.41 -7.52 -14.66
CA ARG A 25 11.38 -7.19 -15.66
C ARG A 25 11.67 -5.89 -16.37
N GLN A 26 12.02 -4.83 -15.63
CA GLN A 26 12.37 -3.54 -16.20
C GLN A 26 13.59 -3.66 -17.14
N SER A 27 14.64 -4.36 -16.69
CA SER A 27 15.85 -4.59 -17.51
C SER A 27 15.56 -5.32 -18.83
N ARG A 28 14.52 -6.15 -18.87
CA ARG A 28 14.09 -6.86 -20.08
C ARG A 28 13.29 -5.96 -21.02
N HIS A 29 12.45 -5.06 -20.49
CA HIS A 29 11.74 -4.09 -21.31
C HIS A 29 12.68 -3.04 -21.89
N ASP A 30 13.65 -2.56 -21.11
CA ASP A 30 14.68 -1.64 -21.60
C ASP A 30 15.53 -2.30 -22.70
N ARG A 31 15.89 -3.58 -22.53
CA ARG A 31 16.61 -4.38 -23.55
C ARG A 31 15.76 -4.81 -24.75
N ALA A 32 14.43 -4.80 -24.63
CA ALA A 32 13.53 -5.10 -25.74
C ALA A 32 13.27 -3.88 -26.64
N GLY A 33 13.56 -2.67 -26.14
CA GLY A 33 13.54 -1.42 -26.91
C GLY A 33 14.83 -1.18 -27.72
N GLU A 34 15.93 -1.84 -27.37
CA GLU A 34 17.14 -1.88 -28.19
C GLU A 34 16.97 -2.96 -29.26
N THR A 35 16.63 -2.55 -30.49
CA THR A 35 16.73 -3.45 -31.64
C THR A 35 18.13 -4.09 -31.63
N PRO A 36 18.24 -5.43 -31.62
CA PRO A 36 19.54 -6.10 -31.46
C PRO A 36 20.58 -5.70 -32.50
N ARG A 37 20.20 -5.07 -33.61
CA ARG A 37 21.08 -4.71 -34.71
C ARG A 37 22.02 -3.54 -34.43
N ASP A 38 21.69 -2.59 -33.57
CA ASP A 38 22.51 -1.35 -33.43
C ASP A 38 23.65 -1.46 -32.39
N ILE A 39 23.61 -2.47 -31.50
CA ILE A 39 24.71 -2.75 -30.55
C ILE A 39 25.71 -3.78 -31.10
N ILE A 40 25.29 -4.57 -32.10
CA ILE A 40 26.12 -5.63 -32.70
C ILE A 40 27.31 -5.06 -33.49
N ASP A 41 27.19 -3.85 -34.03
CA ASP A 41 28.22 -3.28 -34.91
C ASP A 41 29.38 -2.57 -34.18
N ASN A 42 29.30 -2.33 -32.86
CA ASN A 42 30.25 -1.44 -32.17
C ASN A 42 30.92 -1.96 -30.90
N LEU A 43 30.82 -3.24 -30.52
CA LEU A 43 31.59 -3.77 -29.39
C LEU A 43 32.39 -5.05 -29.71
N PRO A 44 33.65 -5.15 -29.24
CA PRO A 44 34.49 -6.32 -29.47
C PRO A 44 33.92 -7.57 -28.77
N PRO A 45 34.13 -8.77 -29.35
CA PRO A 45 33.53 -10.00 -28.87
C PRO A 45 34.17 -10.43 -27.54
N PHE A 46 33.43 -10.25 -26.44
CA PHE A 46 33.80 -10.81 -25.14
C PHE A 46 33.19 -12.22 -24.96
N PRO A 47 34.01 -13.25 -24.71
CA PRO A 47 33.51 -14.60 -24.45
C PRO A 47 32.93 -14.66 -23.04
N GLY A 48 31.62 -14.90 -22.91
CA GLY A 48 30.94 -15.04 -21.62
C GLY A 48 29.52 -14.47 -21.53
N ARG A 49 29.06 -13.72 -22.53
CA ARG A 49 27.70 -13.13 -22.54
C ARG A 49 26.59 -14.18 -22.52
N SER A 50 26.80 -15.36 -23.12
CA SER A 50 25.79 -16.43 -23.09
C SER A 50 25.62 -17.02 -21.69
N LEU A 51 26.68 -17.15 -20.90
CA LEU A 51 26.63 -17.76 -19.57
C LEU A 51 25.87 -16.89 -18.56
N LEU A 52 26.01 -15.56 -18.65
CA LEU A 52 25.23 -14.62 -17.82
C LEU A 52 23.74 -14.63 -18.20
N GLY A 53 23.42 -14.76 -19.49
CA GLY A 53 22.04 -14.90 -19.94
C GLY A 53 21.37 -16.18 -19.43
N HIS A 54 22.11 -17.30 -19.42
CA HIS A 54 21.60 -18.58 -18.90
C HIS A 54 21.47 -18.58 -17.37
N ALA A 55 22.40 -17.95 -16.64
CA ALA A 55 22.30 -17.82 -15.18
C ALA A 55 21.12 -16.93 -14.76
N ALA A 56 20.89 -15.83 -15.45
CA ALA A 56 19.72 -14.97 -15.21
C ALA A 56 18.41 -15.71 -15.51
N SER A 57 18.37 -16.51 -16.59
CA SER A 57 17.19 -17.31 -16.94
C SER A 57 16.94 -18.46 -15.96
N ALA A 58 17.99 -19.09 -15.42
CA ALA A 58 17.86 -20.15 -14.41
C ALA A 58 17.40 -19.61 -13.05
N VAL A 59 17.84 -18.39 -12.68
CA VAL A 59 17.34 -17.70 -11.48
C VAL A 59 15.88 -17.30 -11.66
N ASP A 60 15.49 -16.82 -12.84
CA ASP A 60 14.09 -16.49 -13.16
C ASP A 60 13.19 -17.73 -13.16
N GLU A 61 13.68 -18.85 -13.70
CA GLU A 61 12.97 -20.13 -13.66
C GLU A 61 12.82 -20.62 -12.22
N ALA A 62 13.85 -20.48 -11.38
CA ALA A 62 13.77 -20.80 -9.96
C ALA A 62 12.81 -19.88 -9.19
N LEU A 63 12.76 -18.58 -9.52
CA LEU A 63 11.83 -17.60 -8.94
C LEU A 63 10.39 -17.82 -9.41
N THR A 64 10.19 -18.19 -10.68
CA THR A 64 8.89 -18.54 -11.28
C THR A 64 8.36 -19.88 -10.72
N ILE A 65 9.25 -20.86 -10.54
CA ILE A 65 8.92 -22.11 -9.84
C ILE A 65 8.61 -21.82 -8.38
N ALA A 66 9.36 -20.94 -7.71
CA ALA A 66 9.02 -20.49 -6.36
C ALA A 66 7.66 -19.75 -6.30
N GLU A 67 7.29 -18.96 -7.32
CA GLU A 67 5.96 -18.36 -7.48
C GLU A 67 4.85 -19.43 -7.55
N SER A 68 5.12 -20.59 -8.17
CA SER A 68 4.15 -21.70 -8.24
C SER A 68 3.85 -22.33 -6.87
N PHE A 69 4.76 -22.19 -5.90
CA PHE A 69 4.59 -22.67 -4.53
C PHE A 69 3.98 -21.61 -3.60
N VAL A 70 3.84 -20.36 -4.05
CA VAL A 70 3.11 -19.31 -3.31
C VAL A 70 1.62 -19.49 -3.60
N PRO A 71 0.78 -19.80 -2.61
CA PRO A 71 -0.66 -19.92 -2.82
C PRO A 71 -1.21 -18.57 -3.29
N HIS A 72 -1.56 -18.46 -4.58
CA HIS A 72 -2.24 -17.31 -5.17
C HIS A 72 -3.74 -17.33 -4.84
N SER A 73 -4.09 -17.56 -3.57
CA SER A 73 -5.46 -17.58 -3.12
C SER A 73 -5.94 -16.18 -2.76
N ARG A 74 -6.23 -15.33 -3.78
CA ARG A 74 -7.33 -14.32 -3.80
C ARG A 74 -7.29 -13.40 -5.04
N PRO A 75 -8.42 -12.78 -5.43
CA PRO A 75 -8.79 -12.56 -6.82
C PRO A 75 -8.20 -11.29 -7.45
N LEU A 76 -8.17 -11.28 -8.79
CA LEU A 76 -7.76 -10.15 -9.65
C LEU A 76 -8.58 -8.85 -9.44
N LYS A 77 -9.69 -8.92 -8.70
CA LYS A 77 -10.57 -7.78 -8.38
C LYS A 77 -10.64 -7.65 -6.87
N VAL A 78 -10.25 -6.49 -6.34
CA VAL A 78 -10.58 -6.12 -4.96
C VAL A 78 -12.08 -5.94 -4.92
N ASP A 79 -12.77 -6.93 -4.35
CA ASP A 79 -14.20 -6.85 -4.05
C ASP A 79 -14.40 -6.00 -2.78
N GLY A 80 -15.52 -5.27 -2.64
CA GLY A 80 -15.81 -4.38 -1.51
C GLY A 80 -15.83 -5.07 -0.15
N THR A 81 -15.87 -6.41 -0.13
CA THR A 81 -15.68 -7.24 1.07
C THR A 81 -14.23 -7.29 1.59
N THR A 82 -13.28 -6.70 0.86
CA THR A 82 -11.84 -6.69 1.21
C THR A 82 -11.51 -5.61 2.24
N VAL A 83 -12.20 -4.46 2.20
CA VAL A 83 -11.97 -3.37 3.17
C VAL A 83 -12.52 -3.79 4.53
N LYS A 84 -11.73 -3.57 5.59
CA LYS A 84 -12.17 -3.84 6.97
C LYS A 84 -12.17 -2.58 7.81
N SER A 85 -12.94 -2.62 8.89
CA SER A 85 -13.00 -1.55 9.88
C SER A 85 -11.67 -1.38 10.62
N LEU A 86 -11.45 -0.19 11.19
CA LEU A 86 -10.34 0.09 12.09
C LEU A 86 -10.34 -0.89 13.28
N ARG A 87 -11.50 -1.32 13.78
CA ARG A 87 -11.59 -2.32 14.85
C ARG A 87 -11.01 -3.68 14.45
N ALA A 88 -11.17 -4.09 13.19
CA ALA A 88 -10.60 -5.34 12.68
C ALA A 88 -9.08 -5.26 12.51
N TYR A 89 -8.56 -4.10 12.11
CA TYR A 89 -7.12 -3.87 11.92
C TYR A 89 -6.37 -3.58 13.22
N PHE A 90 -7.03 -2.90 14.17
CA PHE A 90 -6.49 -2.51 15.46
C PHE A 90 -7.30 -3.13 16.60
N PRO A 91 -7.40 -4.47 16.70
CA PRO A 91 -8.17 -5.10 17.76
C PRO A 91 -7.54 -4.83 19.12
N GLN A 92 -8.40 -4.58 20.11
CA GLN A 92 -8.04 -4.54 21.53
C GLN A 92 -7.87 -5.97 22.09
N GLY A 93 -7.10 -6.10 23.16
CA GLY A 93 -6.90 -7.37 23.87
C GLY A 93 -5.52 -8.01 23.65
N ASN A 94 -5.48 -9.35 23.68
CA ASN A 94 -4.25 -10.12 23.77
C ASN A 94 -3.33 -10.02 22.54
N GLU A 95 -2.04 -10.33 22.74
CA GLU A 95 -0.97 -10.24 21.74
C GLU A 95 -1.32 -10.98 20.43
N ASP A 96 -1.92 -12.18 20.51
CA ASP A 96 -2.30 -12.97 19.33
C ASP A 96 -3.32 -12.25 18.44
N ARG A 97 -4.32 -11.58 19.02
CA ARG A 97 -5.28 -10.77 18.25
C ARG A 97 -4.59 -9.57 17.62
N GLN A 98 -3.68 -8.92 18.33
CA GLN A 98 -2.93 -7.78 17.82
C GLN A 98 -2.05 -8.18 16.62
N ILE A 99 -1.35 -9.32 16.71
CA ILE A 99 -0.53 -9.88 15.62
C ILE A 99 -1.40 -10.25 14.42
N SER A 100 -2.56 -10.86 14.65
CA SER A 100 -3.51 -11.18 13.57
C SER A 100 -4.04 -9.92 12.88
N GLY A 101 -4.40 -8.89 13.66
CA GLY A 101 -4.84 -7.59 13.16
C GLY A 101 -3.76 -6.87 12.34
N GLU A 102 -2.50 -6.89 12.79
CA GLU A 102 -1.35 -6.34 12.05
C GLU A 102 -1.18 -7.04 10.69
N ARG A 103 -1.17 -8.38 10.68
CA ARG A 103 -1.04 -9.16 9.45
C ARG A 103 -2.18 -8.88 8.47
N GLN A 104 -3.40 -8.78 8.99
CA GLN A 104 -4.58 -8.46 8.21
C GLN A 104 -4.48 -7.05 7.62
N PHE A 105 -4.13 -6.05 8.45
CA PHE A 105 -3.93 -4.67 8.04
C PHE A 105 -2.89 -4.56 6.93
N ARG A 106 -1.69 -5.07 7.14
CA ARG A 106 -0.60 -5.01 6.16
C ARG A 106 -1.01 -5.61 4.82
N ARG A 107 -1.60 -6.80 4.85
CA ARG A 107 -2.03 -7.51 3.65
C ARG A 107 -3.08 -6.71 2.90
N ASP A 108 -4.11 -6.25 3.59
CA ASP A 108 -5.21 -5.54 2.95
C ASP A 108 -4.76 -4.19 2.42
N MET A 109 -3.99 -3.41 3.18
CA MET A 109 -3.44 -2.13 2.73
C MET A 109 -2.60 -2.29 1.45
N TYR A 110 -1.78 -3.34 1.35
CA TYR A 110 -1.02 -3.65 0.13
C TYR A 110 -1.95 -3.85 -1.07
N TYR A 111 -2.97 -4.69 -0.95
CA TYR A 111 -3.87 -4.99 -2.08
C TYR A 111 -4.80 -3.83 -2.43
N LEU A 112 -5.30 -3.09 -1.43
CA LEU A 112 -6.14 -1.90 -1.63
C LEU A 112 -5.36 -0.80 -2.35
N THR A 113 -4.13 -0.53 -1.90
CA THR A 113 -3.25 0.47 -2.54
C THR A 113 -2.92 0.06 -3.97
N ARG A 114 -2.62 -1.23 -4.21
CA ARG A 114 -2.40 -1.77 -5.57
C ARG A 114 -3.63 -1.61 -6.47
N ALA A 115 -4.84 -1.75 -5.93
CA ALA A 115 -6.07 -1.56 -6.70
C ALA A 115 -6.30 -0.09 -7.06
N VAL A 116 -6.08 0.84 -6.13
CA VAL A 116 -6.14 2.29 -6.41
C VAL A 116 -5.13 2.65 -7.49
N LEU A 117 -3.87 2.22 -7.36
CA LEU A 117 -2.82 2.49 -8.35
C LEU A 117 -3.17 1.93 -9.74
N ALA A 118 -3.79 0.75 -9.81
CA ALA A 118 -4.27 0.19 -11.07
C ALA A 118 -5.42 1.01 -11.66
N GLY A 119 -6.35 1.50 -10.82
CA GLY A 119 -7.43 2.40 -11.23
C GLY A 119 -6.92 3.74 -11.77
N LEU A 120 -5.81 4.23 -11.22
CA LEU A 120 -5.11 5.44 -11.69
C LEU A 120 -4.23 5.19 -12.94
N GLY A 121 -4.21 3.97 -13.49
CA GLY A 121 -3.42 3.63 -14.67
C GLY A 121 -1.90 3.60 -14.42
N ILE A 122 -1.46 3.48 -13.17
CA ILE A 122 -0.04 3.44 -12.83
C ILE A 122 0.53 2.05 -13.10
N GLU A 123 1.47 1.98 -14.04
CA GLU A 123 2.14 0.75 -14.40
C GLU A 123 3.33 0.46 -13.47
N ASN A 124 3.49 -0.81 -13.09
CA ASN A 124 4.60 -1.32 -12.27
C ASN A 124 4.92 -0.55 -10.97
N PRO A 125 3.93 -0.15 -10.14
CA PRO A 125 4.22 0.53 -8.88
C PRO A 125 4.82 -0.45 -7.87
N ARG A 126 5.87 -0.03 -7.17
CA ARG A 126 6.41 -0.78 -6.02
C ARG A 126 5.63 -0.39 -4.78
N VAL A 127 5.09 -1.40 -4.08
CA VAL A 127 4.35 -1.21 -2.83
C VAL A 127 4.96 -2.13 -1.78
N HIS A 128 5.36 -1.58 -0.64
CA HIS A 128 6.08 -2.29 0.41
C HIS A 128 5.15 -2.69 1.56
N GLU A 129 5.01 -3.98 1.80
CA GLU A 129 4.26 -4.50 2.94
C GLU A 129 4.93 -4.13 4.27
N ALA A 130 6.27 -4.09 4.31
CA ALA A 130 7.02 -3.69 5.50
C ALA A 130 6.67 -2.25 5.96
N SER A 131 6.43 -1.34 5.02
CA SER A 131 6.02 0.03 5.34
C SER A 131 4.67 0.07 6.04
N PHE A 132 3.71 -0.79 5.64
CA PHE A 132 2.43 -0.90 6.35
C PHE A 132 2.56 -1.54 7.74
N SER A 133 3.48 -2.48 7.96
CA SER A 133 3.80 -2.93 9.33
C SER A 133 4.31 -1.75 10.18
N ALA A 134 5.17 -0.89 9.63
CA ALA A 134 5.67 0.29 10.34
C ALA A 134 4.55 1.31 10.64
N VAL A 135 3.64 1.56 9.69
CA VAL A 135 2.44 2.39 9.91
C VAL A 135 1.58 1.84 11.04
N HIS A 136 1.31 0.53 11.06
CA HIS A 136 0.50 -0.09 12.10
C HIS A 136 1.12 0.08 13.49
N ALA A 137 2.43 -0.17 13.59
CA ALA A 137 3.18 0.03 14.83
C ALA A 137 3.18 1.51 15.28
N ALA A 138 3.35 2.45 14.34
CA ALA A 138 3.31 3.89 14.62
C ALA A 138 1.93 4.33 15.12
N MET A 139 0.85 3.87 14.46
CA MET A 139 -0.53 4.11 14.88
C MET A 139 -0.78 3.63 16.32
N ARG A 140 -0.40 2.39 16.64
CA ARG A 140 -0.56 1.86 18.01
C ARG A 140 0.28 2.63 19.04
N LYS A 141 1.46 3.10 18.67
CA LYS A 141 2.37 3.77 19.60
C LYS A 141 2.02 5.24 19.85
N ARG A 142 1.62 5.97 18.81
CA ARG A 142 1.45 7.44 18.85
C ARG A 142 -0.01 7.87 18.93
N HIS A 143 -0.92 7.05 18.43
CA HIS A 143 -2.33 7.40 18.24
C HIS A 143 -3.27 6.40 18.93
N ALA A 144 -2.81 5.77 20.03
CA ALA A 144 -3.58 4.79 20.79
C ALA A 144 -4.93 5.33 21.26
N ASP A 145 -4.98 6.58 21.72
CA ASP A 145 -6.20 7.22 22.21
C ASP A 145 -7.22 7.45 21.09
N LEU A 146 -6.75 7.86 19.90
CA LEU A 146 -7.60 8.00 18.71
C LEU A 146 -8.15 6.65 18.26
N LEU A 147 -7.31 5.60 18.28
CA LEU A 147 -7.75 4.23 17.98
C LEU A 147 -8.77 3.72 18.99
N ALA A 148 -8.56 3.97 20.30
CA ALA A 148 -9.52 3.59 21.33
C ALA A 148 -10.88 4.27 21.07
N ALA A 149 -10.90 5.59 20.87
CA ALA A 149 -12.12 6.34 20.61
C ALA A 149 -12.84 5.89 19.32
N ALA A 150 -12.10 5.68 18.22
CA ALA A 150 -12.68 5.30 16.94
C ALA A 150 -13.15 3.84 16.87
N THR A 151 -12.68 2.97 17.77
CA THR A 151 -13.04 1.55 17.79
C THR A 151 -14.11 1.20 18.81
N GLU A 152 -14.66 2.19 19.52
CA GLU A 152 -15.86 2.03 20.34
C GLU A 152 -17.11 1.74 19.48
N PRO A 153 -18.07 0.91 19.94
CA PRO A 153 -19.29 0.61 19.17
C PRO A 153 -20.10 1.85 18.80
N ALA A 154 -20.09 2.88 19.65
CA ALA A 154 -20.81 4.14 19.44
C ALA A 154 -19.88 5.29 19.03
N ALA A 155 -18.75 4.99 18.37
CA ALA A 155 -17.81 6.00 17.91
C ALA A 155 -18.50 7.01 16.99
N SER A 156 -18.35 8.30 17.31
CA SER A 156 -18.84 9.39 16.47
C SER A 156 -18.06 9.48 15.15
N THR A 157 -18.67 10.13 14.15
CA THR A 157 -18.00 10.34 12.85
C THR A 157 -16.69 11.11 13.01
N ASP A 158 -16.62 12.07 13.94
CA ASP A 158 -15.40 12.85 14.21
C ASP A 158 -14.28 11.99 14.82
N GLN A 159 -14.61 11.05 15.70
CA GLN A 159 -13.63 10.12 16.28
C GLN A 159 -13.04 9.19 15.22
N ILE A 160 -13.89 8.65 14.33
CA ILE A 160 -13.44 7.83 13.20
C ILE A 160 -12.57 8.66 12.26
N ALA A 161 -13.01 9.88 11.92
CA ALA A 161 -12.29 10.80 11.05
C ALA A 161 -10.91 11.19 11.62
N ALA A 162 -10.79 11.40 12.93
CA ALA A 162 -9.52 11.71 13.57
C ALA A 162 -8.54 10.53 13.48
N ALA A 163 -9.00 9.30 13.72
CA ALA A 163 -8.18 8.10 13.57
C ALA A 163 -7.76 7.85 12.10
N CYS A 164 -8.67 8.06 11.15
CA CYS A 164 -8.36 8.02 9.72
C CYS A 164 -7.34 9.11 9.34
N SER A 165 -7.48 10.33 9.87
CA SER A 165 -6.53 11.42 9.61
C SER A 165 -5.12 11.07 10.08
N ALA A 166 -5.00 10.52 11.29
CA ALA A 166 -3.73 10.02 11.81
C ALA A 166 -3.17 8.88 10.95
N LEU A 167 -4.02 7.95 10.51
CA LEU A 167 -3.61 6.84 9.64
C LEU A 167 -3.05 7.34 8.30
N LEU A 168 -3.72 8.30 7.66
CA LEU A 168 -3.22 8.90 6.42
C LEU A 168 -1.86 9.56 6.63
N VAL A 169 -1.70 10.34 7.71
CA VAL A 169 -0.43 11.00 8.03
C VAL A 169 0.69 9.97 8.26
N GLU A 170 0.44 8.89 8.99
CA GLU A 170 1.45 7.83 9.19
C GLU A 170 1.77 7.10 7.89
N CYS A 171 0.79 6.81 7.03
CA CYS A 171 1.02 6.27 5.69
C CYS A 171 1.94 7.20 4.87
N LEU A 172 1.67 8.51 4.85
CA LEU A 172 2.49 9.48 4.12
C LEU A 172 3.92 9.61 4.70
N ASN A 173 4.09 9.46 6.02
CA ASN A 173 5.40 9.50 6.67
C ASN A 173 6.24 8.26 6.38
N HIS A 174 5.60 7.09 6.26
CA HIS A 174 6.25 5.81 6.03
C HIS A 174 6.40 5.44 4.55
N ARG A 175 5.83 6.23 3.63
CA ARG A 175 5.96 6.12 2.16
C ARG A 175 5.91 4.68 1.65
N PRO A 176 4.76 3.99 1.75
CA PRO A 176 4.61 2.60 1.32
C PRO A 176 4.65 2.42 -0.20
N ILE A 177 4.61 3.50 -0.97
CA ILE A 177 4.61 3.50 -2.44
C ILE A 177 5.94 4.06 -2.94
N GLN A 178 6.54 3.40 -3.91
CA GLN A 178 7.69 3.91 -4.66
C GLN A 178 7.42 3.78 -6.15
N LEU A 179 7.49 4.92 -6.85
CA LEU A 179 7.51 4.94 -8.31
C LEU A 179 8.93 4.60 -8.80
N GLY A 180 9.04 3.89 -9.92
CA GLY A 180 10.33 3.47 -10.48
C GLY A 180 11.25 4.66 -10.81
N GLU A 181 12.55 4.39 -10.95
CA GLU A 181 13.62 5.40 -11.14
C GLU A 181 13.49 6.24 -12.43
N THR A 182 12.63 5.86 -13.37
CA THR A 182 12.38 6.61 -14.62
C THR A 182 11.44 7.80 -14.47
N THR A 183 10.68 7.87 -13.37
CA THR A 183 9.95 9.07 -13.00
C THR A 183 10.85 9.95 -12.13
N THR A 184 11.45 10.99 -12.72
CA THR A 184 12.19 12.07 -12.01
C THR A 184 11.29 12.93 -11.11
N ILE A 185 10.07 12.48 -10.84
CA ILE A 185 9.18 13.05 -9.84
C ILE A 185 9.69 12.58 -8.48
N SER A 186 10.66 13.32 -7.93
CA SER A 186 11.04 13.23 -6.52
C SER A 186 9.77 13.18 -5.68
N GLY A 187 9.49 12.02 -5.07
CA GLY A 187 8.26 11.65 -4.36
C GLY A 187 7.25 12.78 -4.17
N ASP A 188 6.39 12.96 -5.18
CA ASP A 188 5.35 13.97 -5.12
C ASP A 188 4.36 13.56 -4.04
N ARG A 189 4.35 14.33 -2.95
CA ARG A 189 3.46 14.10 -1.83
C ARG A 189 2.00 14.14 -2.29
N ALA A 190 1.69 14.86 -3.37
CA ALA A 190 0.37 14.88 -3.99
C ALA A 190 -0.02 13.49 -4.51
N PHE A 191 0.88 12.82 -5.23
CA PHE A 191 0.65 11.46 -5.73
C PHE A 191 0.39 10.45 -4.59
N ASP A 192 1.21 10.50 -3.53
CA ASP A 192 1.01 9.62 -2.37
C ASP A 192 -0.35 9.90 -1.71
N ILE A 193 -0.80 11.16 -1.65
CA ILE A 193 -2.12 11.53 -1.12
C ILE A 193 -3.23 10.93 -1.99
N ASP A 194 -3.16 11.09 -3.30
CA ASP A 194 -4.18 10.60 -4.23
C ASP A 194 -4.31 9.07 -4.17
N CYS A 195 -3.21 8.37 -3.89
CA CYS A 195 -3.21 6.92 -3.75
C CYS A 195 -3.70 6.44 -2.36
N LEU A 196 -3.31 7.14 -1.28
CA LEU A 196 -3.49 6.65 0.09
C LEU A 196 -4.75 7.20 0.77
N ALA A 197 -5.19 8.41 0.42
CA ALA A 197 -6.41 8.99 0.99
C ALA A 197 -7.67 8.15 0.70
N PRO A 198 -7.90 7.61 -0.52
CA PRO A 198 -9.04 6.74 -0.80
C PRO A 198 -9.04 5.48 0.08
N VAL A 199 -7.87 4.85 0.25
CA VAL A 199 -7.71 3.62 1.04
C VAL A 199 -8.07 3.87 2.51
N VAL A 200 -7.63 5.00 3.06
CA VAL A 200 -7.90 5.38 4.45
C VAL A 200 -9.36 5.80 4.64
N LEU A 201 -9.95 6.52 3.68
CA LEU A 201 -11.37 6.87 3.72
C LEU A 201 -12.25 5.61 3.66
N ALA A 202 -11.90 4.65 2.81
CA ALA A 202 -12.56 3.34 2.74
C ALA A 202 -12.54 2.61 4.10
N CYS A 203 -11.42 2.64 4.83
CA CYS A 203 -11.36 2.10 6.19
C CYS A 203 -12.31 2.82 7.15
N GLY A 204 -12.44 4.14 7.02
CA GLY A 204 -13.38 4.95 7.81
C GLY A 204 -14.83 4.60 7.52
N LEU A 205 -15.20 4.45 6.24
CA LEU A 205 -16.53 4.00 5.80
C LEU A 205 -16.85 2.60 6.34
N ALA A 206 -15.91 1.66 6.22
CA ALA A 206 -16.05 0.31 6.78
C ALA A 206 -16.10 0.29 8.31
N THR A 207 -15.61 1.33 8.98
CA THR A 207 -15.71 1.47 10.45
C THR A 207 -17.07 2.00 10.87
N LYS A 208 -17.65 2.89 10.06
CA LYS A 208 -18.95 3.51 10.32
C LYS A 208 -20.13 2.61 9.93
N GLY A 209 -20.01 1.86 8.84
CA GLY A 209 -21.06 0.97 8.33
C GLY A 209 -21.00 -0.44 8.93
N GLU A 210 -22.16 -1.04 9.21
CA GLU A 210 -22.31 -2.46 9.55
C GLU A 210 -22.40 -3.37 8.30
N THR A 211 -22.61 -2.79 7.11
CA THR A 211 -22.75 -3.50 5.84
C THR A 211 -21.66 -3.12 4.85
N SER A 212 -20.94 -4.15 4.38
CA SER A 212 -19.93 -4.05 3.33
C SER A 212 -20.62 -3.74 2.01
N GLU A 213 -20.68 -2.47 1.62
CA GLU A 213 -21.06 -2.15 0.25
C GLU A 213 -20.01 -2.74 -0.72
N PRO A 214 -20.43 -3.30 -1.86
CA PRO A 214 -19.51 -3.97 -2.80
C PRO A 214 -18.48 -3.01 -3.41
N ASP A 215 -18.71 -1.69 -3.33
CA ASP A 215 -17.92 -0.68 -4.04
C ASP A 215 -17.30 0.39 -3.09
N ILE A 216 -17.11 0.10 -1.80
CA ILE A 216 -16.58 1.06 -0.78
C ILE A 216 -15.31 1.78 -1.26
N LEU A 217 -14.38 1.06 -1.89
CA LEU A 217 -13.12 1.64 -2.35
C LEU A 217 -13.33 2.62 -3.52
N GLU A 218 -14.26 2.33 -4.42
CA GLU A 218 -14.59 3.19 -5.56
C GLU A 218 -15.31 4.46 -5.10
N ILE A 219 -16.27 4.33 -4.17
CA ILE A 219 -16.94 5.47 -3.52
C ILE A 219 -15.91 6.36 -2.81
N ALA A 220 -14.98 5.74 -2.08
CA ALA A 220 -13.92 6.48 -1.39
C ALA A 220 -13.01 7.23 -2.37
N LEU A 221 -12.63 6.60 -3.50
CA LEU A 221 -11.82 7.22 -4.55
C LEU A 221 -12.49 8.49 -5.10
N LEU A 222 -13.73 8.36 -5.58
CA LEU A 222 -14.51 9.48 -6.11
C LEU A 222 -14.69 10.61 -5.09
N ALA A 223 -14.95 10.25 -3.83
CA ALA A 223 -15.13 11.24 -2.76
C ALA A 223 -13.85 11.99 -2.43
N THR A 224 -12.69 11.32 -2.46
CA THR A 224 -11.41 11.98 -2.25
C THR A 224 -11.01 12.90 -3.39
N GLU A 225 -11.32 12.54 -4.65
CA GLU A 225 -11.11 13.41 -5.81
C GLU A 225 -11.90 14.73 -5.67
N VAL A 226 -13.16 14.66 -5.24
CA VAL A 226 -14.02 15.84 -5.01
C VAL A 226 -13.49 16.79 -3.92
N ARG A 227 -12.58 16.33 -3.06
CA ARG A 227 -11.99 17.12 -1.96
C ARG A 227 -10.46 17.15 -2.00
N GLU A 228 -9.86 16.79 -3.13
CA GLU A 228 -8.41 16.64 -3.32
C GLU A 228 -7.65 17.88 -2.83
N ASP A 229 -8.03 19.07 -3.31
CA ASP A 229 -7.41 20.35 -2.93
C ASP A 229 -7.42 20.58 -1.42
N ARG A 230 -8.53 20.26 -0.75
CA ARG A 230 -8.67 20.45 0.71
C ARG A 230 -7.85 19.44 1.48
N ILE A 231 -7.79 18.19 1.01
CA ILE A 231 -6.96 17.14 1.62
C ILE A 231 -5.49 17.52 1.51
N ARG A 232 -5.04 17.92 0.31
CA ARG A 232 -3.65 18.36 0.07
C ARG A 232 -3.29 19.59 0.90
N GLN A 233 -4.18 20.58 0.96
CA GLN A 233 -3.98 21.77 1.80
C GLN A 233 -3.81 21.40 3.28
N ALA A 234 -4.66 20.52 3.80
CA ALA A 234 -4.62 20.08 5.20
C ALA A 234 -3.34 19.29 5.52
N VAL A 235 -2.90 18.39 4.64
CA VAL A 235 -1.64 17.65 4.77
C VAL A 235 -0.42 18.58 4.79
N GLY A 236 -0.51 19.72 4.10
CA GLY A 236 0.55 20.73 4.06
C GLY A 236 0.71 21.55 5.35
N GLN A 237 -0.23 21.46 6.30
CA GLN A 237 -0.18 22.24 7.55
C GLN A 237 0.69 21.59 8.62
N ALA A 238 1.13 22.41 9.59
CA ALA A 238 1.96 21.96 10.71
C ALA A 238 1.27 20.88 11.58
N ASN A 239 -0.05 20.95 11.74
CA ASN A 239 -0.85 19.95 12.43
C ASN A 239 -1.82 19.24 11.49
N ALA A 240 -1.25 18.47 10.54
CA ALA A 240 -2.01 17.81 9.48
C ALA A 240 -3.17 16.94 10.00
N VAL A 241 -3.02 16.25 11.14
CA VAL A 241 -4.11 15.42 11.70
C VAL A 241 -5.32 16.27 12.09
N GLN A 242 -5.09 17.38 12.79
CA GLN A 242 -6.16 18.28 13.23
C GLN A 242 -6.89 18.93 12.04
N GLU A 243 -6.15 19.29 10.99
CA GLU A 243 -6.70 19.93 9.80
C GLU A 243 -7.42 18.94 8.87
N LEU A 244 -6.95 17.69 8.80
CA LEU A 244 -7.60 16.63 8.00
C LEU A 244 -8.89 16.14 8.64
N THR A 245 -8.97 16.13 9.97
CA THR A 245 -10.14 15.60 10.72
C THR A 245 -11.47 16.18 10.23
N PRO A 246 -11.68 17.51 10.16
CA PRO A 246 -12.94 18.06 9.67
C PRO A 246 -13.22 17.75 8.19
N VAL A 247 -12.18 17.64 7.35
CA VAL A 247 -12.33 17.27 5.93
C VAL A 247 -12.85 15.84 5.82
N LEU A 248 -12.21 14.89 6.50
CA LEU A 248 -12.61 13.50 6.50
C LEU A 248 -13.94 13.26 7.22
N ALA A 249 -14.22 13.97 8.32
CA ALA A 249 -15.50 13.90 9.01
C ALA A 249 -16.65 14.33 8.10
N THR A 250 -16.45 15.41 7.34
CA THR A 250 -17.41 15.84 6.32
C THR A 250 -17.63 14.75 5.28
N LEU A 251 -16.57 14.17 4.71
CA LEU A 251 -16.70 13.09 3.72
C LEU A 251 -17.45 11.87 4.30
N LEU A 252 -17.03 11.39 5.46
CA LEU A 252 -17.67 10.27 6.15
C LEU A 252 -19.13 10.53 6.54
N ALA A 253 -19.52 11.79 6.78
CA ALA A 253 -20.89 12.15 7.10
C ALA A 253 -21.82 12.15 5.87
N HIS A 254 -21.31 12.42 4.67
CA HIS A 254 -22.13 12.51 3.46
C HIS A 254 -22.25 11.17 2.71
N LEU A 255 -21.37 10.21 2.99
CA LEU A 255 -21.28 8.93 2.30
C LEU A 255 -21.96 7.77 3.04
N THR A 256 -22.61 8.04 4.17
CA THR A 256 -23.31 7.05 5.02
C THR A 256 -24.64 7.61 5.47
#